data_AF-A0A482VTB9-F1
#
_entry.id   AF-A0A482VTB9-F1
#
_cell.length_a   1.000
_cell.length_b   1.000
_cell.length_c   1.000
_cell.angle_alpha   90.00
_cell.angle_beta   90.00
_cell.angle_gamma   90.00
#
_symmetry.space_group_name_H-M   'P 1'
#
loop_
_entity.id
_entity.type
_entity.pdbx_description
1 polymer ?
#
loop_
_entity_poly.entity_id
_entity_poly.type
_entity_poly.pdbx_seq_one_letter_code
_entity_poly.pdbx_strand_id
1 'polypeptide(L)' 'MMFTQEQKIFIVESYFRNGHLVVGVWQYSIQTCFVEFYQQFSDAI' A
#
# COMPACT_ATOMS: atom_id res chain seq x y z
N MET A 1 -2.36 10.87 14.30
CA MET A 1 -1.72 9.56 14.55
C MET A 1 -0.50 9.45 13.64
N MET A 2 0.68 9.14 14.18
CA MET A 2 1.90 9.01 13.38
C MET A 2 2.10 7.54 13.04
N PHE A 3 2.17 7.21 11.75
CA PHE A 3 2.47 5.84 11.32
C PHE A 3 3.85 5.41 11.82
N THR A 4 3.95 4.16 12.27
CA THR A 4 5.24 3.54 12.62
C THR A 4 6.11 3.40 11.38
N GLN A 5 7.41 3.18 11.57
CA GLN A 5 8.32 2.95 10.44
C GLN A 5 7.89 1.72 9.61
N GLU A 6 7.47 0.65 10.28
CA GLU A 6 6.97 -0.57 9.63
C GLU A 6 5.73 -0.29 8.78
N GLN A 7 4.77 0.46 9.32
CA GLN A 7 3.57 0.87 8.59
C GLN A 7 3.88 1.70 7.34
N LYS A 8 4.89 2.59 7.43
CA LYS A 8 5.35 3.39 6.28
C LYS A 8 6.02 2.54 5.21
N ILE A 9 6.89 1.60 5.62
CA ILE A 9 7.55 0.66 4.71
C ILE A 9 6.50 -0.18 3.99
N PHE A 10 5.53 -0.74 4.74
CA PHE A 10 4.48 -1.57 4.17
C PHE A 10 3.67 -0.85 3.09
N ILE A 11 3.24 0.40 3.35
CA ILE A 11 2.48 1.19 2.35
C ILE A 11 3.28 1.36 1.06
N VAL A 12 4.57 1.66 1.17
CA VAL A 12 5.42 1.88 -0.01
C VAL A 12 5.64 0.57 -0.78
N GLU A 13 5.93 -0.53 -0.09
CA GLU A 13 6.10 -1.85 -0.71
C GLU A 13 4.80 -2.34 -1.37
N SER A 14 3.66 -2.21 -0.68
CA SER A 14 2.34 -2.54 -1.21
C SER A 14 2.01 -1.71 -2.46
N TYR A 15 2.38 -0.43 -2.48
CA TYR A 15 2.17 0.45 -3.63
C TYR A 15 2.90 -0.04 -4.88
N PHE A 16 4.17 -0.39 -4.75
CA PHE A 16 4.92 -0.91 -5.90
C PHE A 16 4.47 -2.32 -6.30
N ARG A 17 4.15 -3.19 -5.33
CA ARG A 17 3.68 -4.55 -5.59
C ARG A 17 2.35 -4.59 -6.35
N ASN A 18 1.44 -3.67 -6.03
CA ASN A 18 0.13 -3.53 -6.68
C ASN A 18 0.17 -2.74 -7.99
N GLY A 19 1.38 -2.39 -8.47
CA GLY A 19 1.54 -1.82 -9.80
C GLY A 19 1.11 -2.80 -10.89
N HIS A 20 0.37 -2.31 -11.88
CA HIS A 20 0.01 -3.08 -13.07
C HIS A 20 0.54 -2.38 -14.32
N LEU A 21 1.19 -3.14 -15.20
CA LEU A 21 1.65 -2.63 -16.48
C LEU A 21 0.51 -2.70 -17.50
N VAL A 22 -0.03 -1.54 -17.88
CA VAL A 22 -1.13 -1.44 -18.85
C VAL A 22 -0.65 -0.63 -20.04
N VAL A 23 -0.54 -1.28 -21.21
CA VAL A 23 -0.07 -0.67 -22.47
C VAL A 23 1.28 0.04 -22.30
N GLY A 24 2.21 -0.60 -21.58
CA GLY A 24 3.56 -0.06 -21.35
C GLY A 24 3.65 1.04 -20.28
N VAL A 25 2.53 1.42 -19.65
CA VAL A 25 2.50 2.39 -18.55
C VAL A 25 2.19 1.68 -17.23
N TRP A 26 3.00 1.93 -16.21
CA TRP A 26 2.71 1.46 -14.86
C TRP A 26 1.57 2.27 -14.25
N GLN A 27 0.49 1.58 -13.90
CA GLN A 27 -0.63 2.12 -13.15
C GLN A 27 -0.51 1.66 -11.70
N TYR A 28 -0.73 2.58 -10.77
CA TYR A 28 -0.67 2.32 -9.34
C TYR A 28 -1.97 2.80 -8.68
N SER A 29 -2.37 2.11 -7.62
CA SER A 29 -3.58 2.42 -6.87
C SER A 29 -3.27 2.52 -5.38
N ILE A 30 -3.32 3.73 -4.84
CA ILE A 30 -3.16 3.94 -3.39
C ILE A 30 -4.31 3.28 -2.61
N GLN A 31 -5.49 3.17 -3.22
CA GLN A 31 -6.68 2.61 -2.59
C GLN A 31 -6.50 1.11 -2.29
N THR A 32 -5.87 0.37 -3.21
CA THR A 32 -5.51 -1.04 -3.01
C THR A 32 -4.53 -1.20 -1.85
N CYS A 33 -3.56 -0.28 -1.74
CA CYS A 33 -2.58 -0.28 -0.66
C CYS A 33 -3.24 -0.08 0.71
N PHE A 34 -4.20 0.84 0.79
CA PHE A 34 -4.93 1.08 2.04
C PHE A 34 -5.78 -0.12 2.44
N VAL A 35 -6.43 -0.82 1.50
CA VAL A 35 -7.16 -2.06 1.82
C VAL A 35 -6.23 -3.11 2.42
N GLU A 36 -5.09 -3.37 1.81
CA GLU A 36 -4.09 -4.30 2.36
C GLU A 36 -3.53 -3.83 3.71
N PHE A 37 -3.31 -2.52 3.86
CA PHE A 37 -2.84 -1.93 5.10
C PHE A 37 -3.84 -2.14 6.24
N TYR A 38 -5.12 -1.89 6.01
CA TYR A 38 -6.17 -2.11 7.02
C TYR A 38 -6.33 -3.60 7.36
N GLN A 39 -6.16 -4.50 6.40
CA GLN A 39 -6.16 -5.94 6.66
C GLN A 39 -4.98 -6.37 7.53
N GLN A 40 -3.79 -5.83 7.25
CA GLN A 40 -2.55 -6.20 7.97
C GLN A 40 -2.44 -5.54 9.35
N PHE A 41 -2.91 -4.29 9.48
CA PHE A 41 -2.81 -3.49 10.70
C PHE A 41 -4.20 -3.16 11.29
N SER A 42 -5.13 -4.11 11.20
CA SER A 42 -6.51 -4.02 11.70
C SER A 42 -6.63 -3.48 13.14
N ASP A 43 -5.63 -3.77 14.00
CA ASP A 43 -5.61 -3.34 15.41
C ASP A 43 -4.94 -1.97 15.64
N ALA A 44 -4.48 -1.29 14.58
CA ALA A 44 -3.71 -0.05 14.71
C ALA A 44 -4.56 1.24 14.70
N ILE A 45 -5.89 1.15 14.75
CA ILE A 45 -6.81 2.30 14.63
C ILE A 45 -7.86 2.27 15.74
#